data_AF-A0A3B8WYK0-F1
#
_entry.id   AF-A0A3B8WYK0-F1
#
_cell.length_a   1.000
_cell.length_b   1.000
_cell.length_c   1.000
_cell.angle_alpha   90.00
_cell.angle_beta   90.00
_cell.angle_gamma   90.00
#
_symmetry.space_group_name_H-M   'P 1'
#
loop_
_entity.id
_entity.type
_entity.pdbx_description
1 polymer ?
#
loop_
_entity_poly.entity_id
_entity_poly.type
_entity_poly.pdbx_seq_one_letter_code
_entity_poly.pdbx_strand_id
1 'polypeptide(L)'
;MARTINQAGLDLVKHFEGFYAQTYLCPAGVLTIGYGHTGRDVVLGQCIDQREAEALLREDMEAACAAVQRLVTVELNDNQFAALASFCFNCGSGNLGVSTLLKKLNHEDYDAVPGELARWSKATDPATGVKRTLPGLVRRRAAEAELWLLSSESESVEEGAVPSMPQRLEPPADSVRYEVIARSGLKLRGGPGQEYETLEVLAPQQLVATGRQRGEWVEVDK
;
A
#
# COMPACT_ATOMS: atom_id res chain seq x y z
N MET A 1 -17.49 16.31 19.46
CA MET A 1 -16.04 16.13 19.31
C MET A 1 -15.75 15.82 17.85
N ALA A 2 -14.61 16.27 17.33
CA ALA A 2 -14.27 15.98 15.94
C ALA A 2 -13.97 14.48 15.79
N ARG A 3 -14.31 13.89 14.65
CA ARG A 3 -13.98 12.49 14.35
C ARG A 3 -12.46 12.35 14.31
N THR A 4 -11.92 11.34 14.99
CA THR A 4 -10.47 11.08 15.06
C THR A 4 -10.05 10.12 13.94
N ILE A 5 -8.77 10.20 13.54
CA ILE A 5 -8.20 9.26 12.57
C ILE A 5 -8.01 7.88 13.21
N ASN A 6 -8.23 6.82 12.44
CA ASN A 6 -7.97 5.45 12.87
C ASN A 6 -6.47 5.10 12.77
N GLN A 7 -6.08 3.93 13.29
CA GLN A 7 -4.68 3.52 13.32
C GLN A 7 -4.09 3.32 11.92
N ALA A 8 -4.85 2.74 10.98
CA ALA A 8 -4.39 2.53 9.60
C ALA A 8 -4.05 3.85 8.90
N GLY A 9 -4.86 4.89 9.09
CA GLY A 9 -4.57 6.24 8.61
C GLY A 9 -3.34 6.85 9.25
N LEU A 10 -3.18 6.70 10.56
CA LEU A 10 -2.04 7.21 11.28
C LEU A 10 -0.73 6.57 10.81
N ASP A 11 -0.72 5.25 10.63
CA ASP A 11 0.44 4.52 10.14
C ASP A 11 0.80 4.89 8.69
N LEU A 12 -0.22 5.14 7.86
CA LEU A 12 0.00 5.68 6.51
C LEU A 12 0.70 7.04 6.57
N VAL A 13 0.24 7.98 7.41
CA VAL A 13 0.89 9.29 7.55
C VAL A 13 2.31 9.14 8.07
N LYS A 14 2.52 8.34 9.13
CA LYS A 14 3.84 8.05 9.70
C LYS A 14 4.82 7.52 8.65
N HIS A 15 4.37 6.63 7.77
CA HIS A 15 5.19 6.07 6.69
C HIS A 15 5.70 7.14 5.71
N PHE A 16 4.85 8.12 5.36
CA PHE A 16 5.20 9.14 4.37
C PHE A 16 5.94 10.35 4.94
N GLU A 17 5.69 10.73 6.21
CA GLU A 17 6.41 11.83 6.87
C GLU A 17 7.79 11.39 7.34
N GLY A 18 7.94 10.14 7.81
CA GLY A 18 9.16 9.64 8.42
C GLY A 18 9.38 10.15 9.84
N PHE A 19 10.10 9.36 10.66
CA PHE A 19 10.36 9.69 12.06
C PHE A 19 11.76 10.27 12.26
N TYR A 20 11.81 11.44 12.91
CA TYR A 20 13.05 12.08 13.35
C TYR A 20 13.03 12.31 14.87
N ALA A 21 13.81 11.52 15.60
CA ALA A 21 13.84 11.57 17.07
C ALA A 21 14.37 12.90 17.61
N GLN A 22 15.30 13.54 16.91
CA GLN A 22 15.92 14.80 17.32
C GLN A 22 15.43 15.97 16.47
N THR A 23 15.38 17.16 17.06
CA THR A 23 15.03 18.38 16.31
C THR A 23 15.98 18.64 15.16
N TYR A 24 15.44 19.01 14.01
CA TYR A 24 16.19 19.44 12.84
C TYR A 24 15.56 20.69 12.22
N LEU A 25 16.33 21.38 11.38
CA LEU A 25 15.79 22.47 10.56
C LEU A 25 15.31 21.89 9.23
N CYS A 26 14.03 22.09 8.91
CA CYS A 26 13.51 21.74 7.59
C CYS A 26 14.10 22.69 6.51
N PRO A 27 13.94 22.40 5.20
CA PRO A 27 14.41 23.28 4.13
C PRO A 27 13.87 24.72 4.18
N ALA A 28 12.74 24.94 4.86
CA ALA A 28 12.17 26.28 5.09
C ALA A 28 12.76 26.99 6.33
N GLY A 29 13.74 26.40 7.02
CA GLY A 29 14.40 26.98 8.19
C GLY A 29 13.59 26.90 9.49
N VAL A 30 12.57 26.04 9.56
CA VAL A 30 11.72 25.87 10.75
C VAL A 30 12.18 24.66 11.56
N LEU A 31 12.25 24.80 12.88
CA LEU A 31 12.54 23.69 13.79
C LEU A 31 11.42 22.66 13.74
N THR A 32 11.79 21.41 13.49
CA THR A 32 10.87 20.28 13.24
C THR A 32 11.32 19.06 14.04
N ILE A 33 10.38 18.27 14.56
CA ILE A 33 10.65 17.03 15.31
C ILE A 33 9.59 15.95 15.00
N GLY A 34 9.92 14.68 15.24
CA GLY A 34 8.97 13.57 15.12
C GLY A 34 8.54 13.32 13.67
N TYR A 35 7.24 13.32 13.42
CA TYR A 35 6.62 13.16 12.10
C TYR A 35 6.29 14.51 11.43
N GLY A 36 7.24 15.44 11.47
CA GLY A 36 7.05 16.76 10.85
C GLY A 36 6.39 17.81 11.76
N HIS A 37 6.35 17.60 13.07
CA HIS A 37 5.74 18.54 14.02
C HIS A 37 6.54 19.84 14.11
N THR A 38 5.87 20.98 13.95
CA THR A 38 6.44 22.33 14.02
C THR A 38 5.62 23.21 14.97
N GLY A 39 5.76 22.97 16.27
CA GLY A 39 5.11 23.73 17.33
C GLY A 39 6.03 24.76 18.02
N ARG A 40 5.44 25.60 18.89
CA ARG A 40 6.21 26.55 19.73
C ARG A 40 6.98 25.85 20.85
N ASP A 41 6.58 24.63 21.15
CA ASP A 41 7.13 23.71 22.11
C ASP A 41 8.35 22.94 21.57
N VAL A 42 8.66 23.06 20.28
CA VAL A 42 9.86 22.46 19.68
C VAL A 42 11.10 23.29 20.04
N VAL A 43 12.03 22.68 20.78
CA VAL A 43 13.26 23.34 21.25
C VAL A 43 14.49 22.67 20.68
N LEU A 44 15.48 23.46 20.23
CA LEU A 44 16.74 22.93 19.69
C LEU A 44 17.42 21.98 20.68
N GLY A 45 17.75 20.78 20.21
CA GLY A 45 18.41 19.73 21.02
C GLY A 45 17.43 18.81 21.76
N GLN A 46 16.12 19.02 21.60
CA GLN A 46 15.10 18.10 22.11
C GLN A 46 15.18 16.76 21.37
N CYS A 47 14.93 15.69 22.12
CA CYS A 47 14.86 14.32 21.64
C CYS A 47 13.59 13.68 22.18
N ILE A 48 12.82 13.02 21.32
CA ILE A 48 11.58 12.34 21.67
C ILE A 48 11.60 10.89 21.18
N ASP A 49 10.83 10.03 21.84
CA ASP A 49 10.59 8.67 21.37
C ASP A 49 9.45 8.59 20.34
N GLN A 50 9.20 7.40 19.79
CA GLN A 50 8.14 7.21 18.79
C GLN A 50 6.74 7.40 19.36
N ARG A 51 6.53 7.11 20.64
CA ARG A 51 5.23 7.23 21.30
C ARG A 51 4.88 8.70 21.52
N GLU A 52 5.85 9.51 21.94
CA GLU A 52 5.73 10.96 22.04
C GLU A 52 5.49 11.59 20.67
N ALA A 53 6.26 11.18 19.64
CA ALA A 53 6.05 11.65 18.29
C ALA A 53 4.68 11.27 17.71
N GLU A 54 4.17 10.10 18.04
CA GLU A 54 2.83 9.68 17.64
C GLU A 54 1.74 10.50 18.33
N ALA A 55 1.92 10.83 19.61
CA ALA A 55 0.99 11.72 20.33
C ALA A 55 0.93 13.10 19.67
N LEU A 56 2.09 13.70 19.38
CA LEU A 56 2.18 14.97 18.65
C LEU A 56 1.52 14.88 17.27
N LEU A 57 1.74 13.78 16.53
CA LEU A 57 1.12 13.59 15.23
C LEU A 57 -0.41 13.51 15.33
N ARG A 58 -0.95 12.84 16.37
CA ARG A 58 -2.42 12.79 16.57
C ARG A 58 -3.00 14.19 16.81
N GLU A 59 -2.31 15.01 17.58
CA GLU A 59 -2.69 16.42 17.82
C GLU A 59 -2.63 17.24 16.52
N ASP A 60 -1.54 17.14 15.75
CA ASP A 60 -1.40 17.84 14.47
C ASP A 60 -2.48 17.42 13.44
N MET A 61 -2.89 16.16 13.48
CA MET A 61 -3.93 15.61 12.62
C MET A 61 -5.34 16.13 12.96
N GLU A 62 -5.57 16.70 14.15
CA GLU A 62 -6.89 17.20 14.55
C GLU A 62 -7.41 18.27 13.59
N ALA A 63 -6.54 19.17 13.13
CA ALA A 63 -6.91 20.22 12.18
C ALA A 63 -7.34 19.65 10.83
N ALA A 64 -6.65 18.60 10.35
CA ALA A 64 -7.00 17.92 9.11
C ALA A 64 -8.32 17.15 9.26
N CYS A 65 -8.51 16.42 10.37
CA CYS A 65 -9.73 15.67 10.66
C CYS A 65 -10.95 16.60 10.77
N ALA A 66 -10.82 17.72 11.49
CA ALA A 66 -11.87 18.73 11.61
C ALA A 66 -12.20 19.38 10.27
N ALA A 67 -11.21 19.59 9.39
CA ALA A 67 -11.43 20.10 8.06
C ALA A 67 -12.22 19.11 7.18
N VAL A 68 -11.84 17.82 7.19
CA VAL A 68 -12.58 16.78 6.46
C VAL A 68 -14.03 16.71 6.95
N GLN A 69 -14.23 16.66 8.27
CA GLN A 69 -15.57 16.58 8.84
C GLN A 69 -16.46 17.80 8.51
N ARG A 70 -15.84 18.98 8.35
CA ARG A 70 -16.57 20.20 7.95
C ARG A 70 -16.86 20.26 6.46
N LEU A 71 -15.98 19.71 5.62
CA LEU A 71 -16.04 19.85 4.16
C LEU A 71 -16.84 18.73 3.49
N VAL A 72 -16.78 17.51 4.02
CA VAL A 72 -17.48 16.35 3.49
C VAL A 72 -18.91 16.33 4.02
N THR A 73 -19.88 16.19 3.12
CA THR A 73 -21.32 16.20 3.45
C THR A 73 -21.99 14.84 3.37
N VAL A 74 -21.25 13.81 2.93
CA VAL A 74 -21.70 12.43 2.81
C VAL A 74 -21.10 11.56 3.90
N GLU A 75 -21.74 10.41 4.18
CA GLU A 75 -21.24 9.46 5.18
C GLU A 75 -19.96 8.77 4.70
N LEU A 76 -19.00 8.61 5.61
CA LEU A 76 -17.72 7.95 5.32
C LEU A 76 -17.45 6.86 6.35
N ASN A 77 -16.94 5.72 5.92
CA ASN A 77 -16.35 4.75 6.84
C ASN A 77 -15.01 5.26 7.41
N ASP A 78 -14.44 4.57 8.40
CA ASP A 78 -13.23 5.04 9.10
C ASP A 78 -12.01 5.13 8.19
N ASN A 79 -11.85 4.20 7.26
CA ASN A 79 -10.73 4.17 6.33
C ASN A 79 -10.84 5.29 5.27
N GLN A 80 -12.05 5.52 4.76
CA GLN A 80 -12.34 6.62 3.84
C GLN A 80 -12.06 7.98 4.49
N PHE A 81 -12.52 8.17 5.72
CA PHE A 81 -12.23 9.38 6.49
C PHE A 81 -10.72 9.55 6.72
N ALA A 82 -10.04 8.48 7.13
CA ALA A 82 -8.60 8.47 7.36
C ALA A 82 -7.78 8.80 6.10
N ALA A 83 -8.16 8.26 4.94
CA ALA A 83 -7.53 8.57 3.65
C ALA A 83 -7.66 10.06 3.30
N LEU A 84 -8.84 10.66 3.48
CA LEU A 84 -9.04 12.09 3.27
C LEU A 84 -8.33 12.96 4.31
N ALA A 85 -8.23 12.50 5.55
CA ALA A 85 -7.48 13.20 6.59
C ALA A 85 -5.99 13.23 6.25
N SER A 86 -5.41 12.12 5.80
CA SER A 86 -4.02 12.07 5.30
C SER A 86 -3.82 12.98 4.08
N PHE A 87 -4.77 12.96 3.14
CA PHE A 87 -4.76 13.87 1.99
C PHE A 87 -4.78 15.34 2.43
N CYS A 88 -5.69 15.68 3.34
CA CYS A 88 -5.85 17.02 3.88
C CYS A 88 -4.61 17.47 4.65
N PHE A 89 -3.95 16.57 5.39
CA PHE A 89 -2.70 16.86 6.09
C PHE A 89 -1.59 17.22 5.10
N ASN A 90 -1.46 16.47 4.00
CA ASN A 90 -0.42 16.73 3.00
C ASN A 90 -0.67 17.97 2.14
N CYS A 91 -1.90 18.11 1.62
CA CYS A 91 -2.24 19.13 0.64
C CYS A 91 -2.83 20.39 1.29
N GLY A 92 -3.26 20.33 2.54
CA GLY A 92 -3.95 21.40 3.24
C GLY A 92 -5.46 21.43 2.96
N SER A 93 -6.21 21.95 3.93
CA SER A 93 -7.68 22.03 3.89
C SER A 93 -8.22 22.94 2.78
N GLY A 94 -7.49 23.99 2.41
CA GLY A 94 -7.86 24.87 1.30
C GLY A 94 -7.88 24.14 -0.04
N ASN A 95 -6.89 23.29 -0.29
CA ASN A 95 -6.80 22.48 -1.51
C ASN A 95 -7.90 21.42 -1.56
N LEU A 96 -8.17 20.73 -0.45
CA LEU A 96 -9.30 19.80 -0.35
C LEU A 96 -10.63 20.51 -0.64
N GLY A 97 -10.87 21.68 -0.02
CA GLY A 97 -12.11 22.42 -0.12
C GLY A 97 -12.50 22.86 -1.54
N VAL A 98 -11.53 23.10 -2.42
CA VAL A 98 -11.78 23.50 -3.82
C VAL A 98 -11.61 22.36 -4.82
N SER A 99 -11.23 21.17 -4.35
CA SER A 99 -10.88 20.04 -5.21
C SER A 99 -12.08 19.48 -5.98
N THR A 100 -11.82 18.97 -7.19
CA THR A 100 -12.79 18.15 -7.93
C THR A 100 -13.13 16.88 -7.17
N LEU A 101 -12.16 16.33 -6.41
CA LEU A 101 -12.35 15.20 -5.51
C LEU A 101 -13.52 15.44 -4.56
N LEU A 102 -13.46 16.53 -3.76
CA LEU A 102 -14.49 16.83 -2.77
C LEU A 102 -15.86 17.06 -3.43
N LYS A 103 -15.88 17.75 -4.57
CA LYS A 103 -17.13 17.99 -5.32
C LYS A 103 -17.79 16.69 -5.74
N LYS A 104 -17.03 15.75 -6.31
CA LYS A 104 -17.55 14.44 -6.72
C LYS A 104 -18.01 13.61 -5.53
N LEU A 105 -17.19 13.56 -4.47
CA LEU A 105 -17.54 12.85 -3.24
C LEU A 105 -18.83 13.36 -2.61
N ASN A 106 -19.01 14.68 -2.49
CA ASN A 106 -20.23 15.28 -1.93
C ASN A 106 -21.46 15.08 -2.83
N HIS A 107 -21.27 14.63 -4.08
CA HIS A 107 -22.31 14.14 -4.97
C HIS A 107 -22.46 12.61 -4.94
N GLU A 108 -21.96 11.96 -3.89
CA GLU A 108 -22.02 10.51 -3.64
C GLU A 108 -21.27 9.66 -4.69
N ASP A 109 -20.36 10.26 -5.45
CA ASP A 109 -19.48 9.55 -6.37
C ASP A 109 -18.20 9.09 -5.64
N TYR A 110 -18.36 8.05 -4.82
CA TYR A 110 -17.26 7.46 -4.03
C TYR A 110 -16.20 6.80 -4.91
N ASP A 111 -16.60 6.21 -6.04
CA ASP A 111 -15.72 5.48 -6.96
C ASP A 111 -14.75 6.41 -7.69
N ALA A 112 -15.12 7.68 -7.87
CA ALA A 112 -14.22 8.66 -8.47
C ALA A 112 -13.06 9.09 -7.55
N VAL A 113 -13.16 8.89 -6.23
CA VAL A 113 -12.18 9.41 -5.26
C VAL A 113 -10.76 8.90 -5.51
N PRO A 114 -10.50 7.59 -5.67
CA PRO A 114 -9.16 7.07 -6.03
C PRO A 114 -8.56 7.74 -7.27
N GLY A 115 -9.36 7.90 -8.33
CA GLY A 115 -8.92 8.54 -9.57
C GLY A 115 -8.60 10.02 -9.38
N GLU A 116 -9.40 10.74 -8.57
CA GLU A 116 -9.13 12.14 -8.26
C GLU A 116 -7.92 12.30 -7.34
N LEU A 117 -7.68 11.41 -6.37
CA LEU A 117 -6.48 11.40 -5.53
C LEU A 117 -5.21 11.32 -6.39
N ALA A 118 -5.17 10.43 -7.37
CA ALA A 118 -4.01 10.22 -8.26
C ALA A 118 -3.58 11.49 -9.02
N ARG A 119 -4.49 12.44 -9.24
CA ARG A 119 -4.22 13.72 -9.93
C ARG A 119 -3.39 14.68 -9.06
N TRP A 120 -3.39 14.50 -7.75
CA TRP A 120 -2.61 15.29 -6.78
C TRP A 120 -1.19 14.75 -6.58
N SER A 121 -0.55 14.40 -7.69
CA SER A 121 0.82 13.84 -7.73
C SER A 121 1.87 14.80 -8.28
N LYS A 122 1.49 16.07 -8.51
CA LYS A 122 2.34 17.08 -9.16
C LYS A 122 2.67 18.22 -8.21
N ALA A 123 3.91 18.68 -8.25
CA ALA A 123 4.35 19.90 -7.60
C ALA A 123 4.89 20.89 -8.64
N THR A 124 4.75 22.18 -8.36
CA THR A 124 5.35 23.24 -9.18
C THR A 124 6.83 23.34 -8.81
N ASP A 125 7.69 23.18 -9.79
CA ASP A 125 9.13 23.39 -9.63
C ASP A 125 9.40 24.90 -9.41
N PRO A 126 9.96 25.31 -8.26
CA PRO A 126 10.16 26.73 -7.95
C PRO A 126 11.20 27.39 -8.85
N ALA A 127 12.11 26.63 -9.48
CA ALA A 127 13.12 27.18 -10.38
C ALA A 127 12.58 27.37 -11.81
N THR A 128 11.69 26.48 -12.27
CA THR A 128 11.20 26.49 -13.66
C THR A 128 9.74 26.91 -13.81
N GLY A 129 8.96 26.95 -12.73
CA GLY A 129 7.52 27.21 -12.75
C GLY A 129 6.68 26.09 -13.37
N VAL A 130 7.30 24.99 -13.81
CA VAL A 130 6.63 23.88 -14.49
C VAL A 130 6.12 22.86 -13.47
N LYS A 131 4.91 22.35 -13.65
CA LYS A 131 4.37 21.24 -12.85
C LYS A 131 5.05 19.94 -13.24
N ARG A 132 5.72 19.30 -12.27
CA ARG A 132 6.35 17.98 -12.44
C ARG A 132 5.67 16.96 -11.54
N THR A 133 5.48 15.75 -12.06
CA THR A 133 5.00 14.63 -11.25
C THR A 133 6.11 14.19 -10.30
N LEU A 134 5.80 14.08 -9.01
CA LEU A 134 6.75 13.63 -7.99
C LEU A 134 6.48 12.15 -7.66
N PRO A 135 7.47 11.25 -7.82
CA PRO A 135 7.29 9.82 -7.52
C PRO A 135 6.82 9.54 -6.09
N GLY A 136 7.25 10.36 -5.12
CA GLY A 136 6.80 10.26 -3.73
C GLY A 136 5.30 10.53 -3.58
N LEU A 137 4.78 11.56 -4.25
CA LEU A 137 3.35 11.87 -4.23
C LEU A 137 2.53 10.81 -4.95
N VAL A 138 3.03 10.26 -6.08
CA VAL A 138 2.35 9.15 -6.76
C VAL A 138 2.14 7.96 -5.81
N ARG A 139 3.19 7.54 -5.10
CA ARG A 139 3.10 6.45 -4.11
C ARG A 139 2.16 6.79 -2.96
N ARG A 140 2.20 8.03 -2.46
CA ARG A 140 1.29 8.49 -1.39
C ARG A 140 -0.18 8.45 -1.80
N ARG A 141 -0.51 9.00 -2.97
CA ARG A 141 -1.90 8.99 -3.46
C ARG A 141 -2.40 7.57 -3.75
N ALA A 142 -1.53 6.66 -4.20
CA ALA A 142 -1.88 5.26 -4.37
C ALA A 142 -2.21 4.59 -3.03
N ALA A 143 -1.37 4.76 -2.00
CA ALA A 143 -1.62 4.19 -0.67
C ALA A 143 -2.90 4.75 -0.01
N GLU A 144 -3.18 6.04 -0.17
CA GLU A 144 -4.43 6.64 0.32
C GLU A 144 -5.66 6.10 -0.43
N ALA A 145 -5.54 5.88 -1.74
CA ALA A 145 -6.60 5.27 -2.53
C ALA A 145 -6.83 3.80 -2.16
N GLU A 146 -5.76 3.05 -1.85
CA GLU A 146 -5.86 1.70 -1.32
C GLU A 146 -6.60 1.70 0.03
N LEU A 147 -6.20 2.58 0.96
CA LEU A 147 -6.89 2.74 2.24
C LEU A 147 -8.38 3.08 2.04
N TRP A 148 -8.71 3.99 1.12
CA TRP A 148 -10.09 4.36 0.79
C TRP A 148 -10.96 3.17 0.36
N LEU A 149 -10.38 2.21 -0.36
CA LEU A 149 -11.08 1.04 -0.90
C LEU A 149 -11.27 -0.08 0.13
N LEU A 150 -10.55 -0.05 1.25
CA LEU A 150 -10.71 -1.04 2.32
C LEU A 150 -12.02 -0.79 3.08
N SER A 151 -12.86 -1.82 3.20
CA SER A 151 -14.02 -1.79 4.10
C SER A 151 -13.53 -1.63 5.55
N SER A 152 -14.29 -0.91 6.37
CA SER A 152 -14.00 -0.73 7.80
C SER A 152 -14.26 -1.98 8.64
N GLU A 153 -14.52 -3.13 8.00
CA GLU A 153 -14.72 -4.40 8.68
C GLU A 153 -13.37 -4.98 9.06
N SER A 154 -12.89 -4.50 10.21
CA SER A 154 -12.14 -5.37 11.11
C SER A 154 -13.14 -6.38 11.68
N GLU A 155 -13.44 -7.43 10.91
CA GLU A 155 -13.83 -8.66 11.56
C GLU A 155 -12.65 -9.07 12.44
N SER A 156 -12.92 -9.21 13.73
CA SER A 156 -12.09 -9.88 14.70
C SER A 156 -11.54 -11.17 14.08
N VAL A 157 -10.29 -11.15 13.63
CA VAL A 157 -9.57 -12.38 13.36
C VAL A 157 -9.35 -13.00 14.74
N GLU A 158 -10.24 -13.92 15.12
CA GLU A 158 -9.88 -14.92 16.11
C GLU A 158 -8.54 -15.53 15.67
N GLU A 159 -7.54 -15.47 16.55
CA GLU A 159 -6.32 -16.26 16.47
C GLU A 159 -6.69 -17.76 16.38
N GLY A 160 -7.01 -18.23 15.18
CA GLY A 160 -7.58 -19.57 15.01
C GLY A 160 -7.84 -20.01 13.57
N ALA A 161 -7.84 -19.11 12.58
CA ALA A 161 -7.91 -19.51 11.18
C ALA A 161 -7.13 -18.53 10.32
N VAL A 162 -5.88 -18.89 10.01
CA VAL A 162 -5.24 -18.40 8.79
C VAL A 162 -5.99 -19.10 7.66
N PRO A 163 -6.86 -18.44 6.87
CA PRO A 163 -7.24 -19.04 5.60
C PRO A 163 -5.95 -19.19 4.81
N SER A 164 -5.53 -20.44 4.63
CA SER A 164 -4.43 -20.82 3.75
C SER A 164 -4.68 -20.11 2.42
N MET A 165 -3.89 -19.07 2.16
CA MET A 165 -3.87 -18.35 0.90
C MET A 165 -3.50 -19.40 -0.16
N PRO A 166 -4.41 -19.88 -1.03
CA PRO A 166 -4.07 -20.97 -1.92
C PRO A 166 -3.25 -20.40 -3.08
N GLN A 167 -1.94 -20.23 -2.86
CA GLN A 167 -0.98 -19.95 -3.94
C GLN A 167 -0.59 -21.23 -4.70
N ARG A 168 -1.34 -22.33 -4.55
CA ARG A 168 -1.17 -23.52 -5.36
C ARG A 168 -2.50 -23.84 -6.02
N LEU A 169 -2.57 -23.61 -7.34
CA LEU A 169 -3.58 -24.26 -8.18
C LEU A 169 -3.37 -25.76 -8.00
N GLU A 170 -4.27 -26.45 -7.33
CA GLU A 170 -4.26 -27.91 -7.33
C GLU A 170 -4.47 -28.35 -8.78
N PRO A 171 -3.60 -29.22 -9.33
CA PRO A 171 -3.79 -29.71 -10.68
C PRO A 171 -5.16 -30.43 -10.76
N PRO A 172 -5.89 -30.29 -11.87
CA PRO A 172 -7.22 -30.88 -12.00
C PRO A 172 -7.17 -32.38 -11.70
N ALA A 173 -8.18 -32.87 -10.97
CA ALA A 173 -8.27 -34.23 -10.43
C ALA A 173 -8.18 -35.34 -11.51
N ASP A 174 -8.34 -34.97 -12.79
CA ASP A 174 -8.30 -35.87 -13.95
C ASP A 174 -6.96 -35.87 -14.71
N SER A 175 -5.84 -35.52 -14.05
CA SER A 175 -4.52 -35.65 -14.67
C SER A 175 -4.17 -37.14 -14.89
N VAL A 176 -4.00 -37.52 -16.16
CA VAL A 176 -3.53 -38.85 -16.55
C VAL A 176 -2.13 -39.04 -15.98
N ARG A 177 -1.95 -40.08 -15.15
CA ARG A 177 -0.66 -40.44 -14.57
C ARG A 177 0.05 -41.47 -15.43
N TYR A 178 1.34 -41.28 -15.62
CA TYR A 178 2.23 -42.15 -16.36
C TYR A 178 3.29 -42.75 -15.43
N GLU A 179 3.65 -44.01 -15.64
CA GLU A 179 4.72 -44.68 -14.89
C GLU A 179 6.05 -44.57 -15.64
N VAL A 180 7.13 -44.22 -14.92
CA VAL A 180 8.48 -44.22 -15.48
C VAL A 180 8.97 -45.65 -15.67
N ILE A 181 8.92 -46.15 -16.91
CA ILE A 181 9.38 -47.52 -17.26
C ILE A 181 10.88 -47.60 -17.61
N ALA A 182 11.55 -46.45 -17.78
CA ALA A 182 12.95 -46.41 -18.15
C ALA A 182 13.84 -46.86 -16.98
N ARG A 183 14.68 -47.89 -17.19
CA ARG A 183 15.60 -48.41 -16.16
C ARG A 183 16.60 -47.38 -15.63
N SER A 184 16.96 -46.40 -16.47
CA SER A 184 17.84 -45.29 -16.10
C SER A 184 17.09 -44.13 -15.42
N GLY A 185 15.78 -44.25 -15.19
CA GLY A 185 14.92 -43.16 -14.77
C GLY A 185 14.57 -42.18 -15.90
N LEU A 186 13.66 -41.25 -15.60
CA LEU A 186 13.25 -40.15 -16.50
C LEU A 186 14.03 -38.89 -16.13
N LYS A 187 14.87 -38.40 -17.05
CA LYS A 187 15.68 -37.19 -16.82
C LYS A 187 14.86 -35.94 -17.13
N LEU A 188 14.55 -35.16 -16.10
CA LEU A 188 13.96 -33.83 -16.25
C LEU A 188 15.06 -32.83 -16.63
N ARG A 189 14.83 -32.07 -17.69
CA ARG A 189 15.77 -31.09 -18.22
C ARG A 189 15.13 -29.71 -18.20
N GLY A 190 15.91 -28.68 -17.89
CA GLY A 190 15.48 -27.29 -17.92
C GLY A 190 16.54 -26.40 -18.57
N GLY A 191 16.11 -25.39 -19.31
CA GLY A 191 16.98 -24.46 -20.01
C GLY A 191 16.39 -24.00 -21.36
N PRO A 192 16.80 -22.83 -21.89
CA PRO A 192 16.33 -22.34 -23.18
C PRO A 192 17.02 -23.05 -24.36
N GLY A 193 16.25 -23.76 -25.19
CA GLY A 193 16.72 -24.23 -26.50
C GLY A 193 17.67 -25.43 -26.46
N GLN A 194 18.83 -25.34 -27.12
CA GLN A 194 19.83 -26.42 -27.21
C GLN A 194 20.74 -26.54 -25.98
N GLU A 195 20.74 -25.53 -25.11
CA GLU A 195 21.42 -25.56 -23.82
C GLU A 195 20.43 -25.99 -22.75
N TYR A 196 20.66 -27.17 -22.18
CA TYR A 196 19.83 -27.72 -21.11
C TYR A 196 20.68 -28.37 -20.02
N GLU A 197 20.27 -28.20 -18.78
CA GLU A 197 20.82 -28.90 -17.63
C GLU A 197 19.86 -30.00 -17.18
N THR A 198 20.40 -31.11 -16.68
CA THR A 198 19.56 -32.14 -16.05
C THR A 198 19.24 -31.70 -14.63
N LEU A 199 17.97 -31.41 -14.36
CA LEU A 199 17.51 -30.93 -13.07
C LEU A 199 17.34 -32.09 -12.08
N GLU A 200 16.72 -33.18 -12.52
CA GLU A 200 16.42 -34.35 -11.69
C GLU A 200 16.31 -35.60 -12.57
N VAL A 201 16.53 -36.78 -11.97
CA VAL A 201 16.22 -38.06 -12.60
C VAL A 201 15.18 -38.79 -11.75
N LEU A 202 13.96 -38.91 -12.26
CA LEU A 202 12.87 -39.61 -11.57
C LEU A 202 13.11 -41.11 -11.65
N ALA A 203 12.90 -41.82 -10.53
CA ALA A 203 13.20 -43.23 -10.43
C ALA A 203 12.26 -44.09 -11.31
N PRO A 204 12.68 -45.30 -11.73
CA PRO A 204 11.77 -46.27 -12.31
C PRO A 204 10.58 -46.54 -11.37
N GLN A 205 9.40 -46.78 -11.93
CA GLN A 205 8.14 -47.02 -11.21
C GLN A 205 7.55 -45.79 -10.48
N GLN A 206 8.18 -44.62 -10.61
CA GLN A 206 7.59 -43.38 -10.11
C GLN A 206 6.43 -42.95 -11.03
N LEU A 207 5.29 -42.60 -10.44
CA LEU A 207 4.16 -42.02 -11.15
C LEU A 207 4.40 -40.53 -11.36
N VAL A 208 4.10 -40.05 -12.56
CA VAL A 208 4.21 -38.63 -12.93
C VAL A 208 2.95 -38.18 -13.65
N ALA A 209 2.58 -36.92 -13.47
CA ALA A 209 1.53 -36.28 -14.25
C ALA A 209 2.16 -35.37 -15.31
N THR A 210 1.60 -35.34 -16.51
CA THR A 210 2.02 -34.39 -17.54
C THR A 210 1.09 -33.19 -17.54
N GLY A 211 1.65 -31.99 -17.40
CA GLY A 211 0.96 -30.71 -17.45
C GLY A 211 0.93 -30.12 -18.86
N ARG A 212 1.21 -28.82 -18.98
CA ARG A 212 1.13 -28.09 -20.27
C ARG A 212 2.25 -28.52 -21.22
N GLN A 213 1.90 -28.76 -22.49
CA GLN A 213 2.86 -28.99 -23.56
C GLN A 213 3.17 -27.70 -24.33
N ARG A 214 4.45 -27.44 -24.60
CA ARG A 214 4.93 -26.36 -25.47
C ARG A 214 5.96 -26.92 -26.46
N GLY A 215 5.55 -27.15 -27.70
CA GLY A 215 6.40 -27.77 -28.71
C GLY A 215 6.75 -29.21 -28.32
N GLU A 216 8.04 -29.54 -28.30
CA GLU A 216 8.56 -30.85 -27.87
C GLU A 216 8.73 -30.98 -26.34
N TRP A 217 8.40 -29.93 -25.58
CA TRP A 217 8.54 -29.91 -24.12
C TRP A 217 7.19 -30.12 -23.45
N VAL A 218 7.16 -30.98 -22.44
CA VAL A 218 5.99 -31.21 -21.59
C VAL A 218 6.37 -30.92 -20.14
N GLU A 219 5.52 -30.17 -19.46
CA GLU A 219 5.62 -29.99 -18.02
C GLU A 219 5.32 -31.32 -17.33
N VAL A 220 6.15 -31.70 -16.36
CA VAL A 220 5.96 -32.93 -15.58
C VAL A 220 5.81 -32.53 -14.12
N ASP A 221 4.59 -32.67 -13.60
CA ASP A 221 4.28 -32.47 -12.19
C ASP A 221 4.54 -33.77 -11.43
N LYS A 222 5.25 -33.63 -10.30
CA LYS A 222 5.62 -34.72 -9.39
C LYS A 222 4.58 -34.88 -8.27
#